data_AF-A0A7V5F287-F1
#
_entry.id   AF-A0A7V5F287-F1
#
_cell.length_a   1.000
_cell.length_b   1.000
_cell.length_c   1.000
_cell.angle_alpha   90.00
_cell.angle_beta   90.00
_cell.angle_gamma   90.00
#
_symmetry.space_group_name_H-M   'P 1'
#
loop_
_entity.id
_entity.type
_entity.pdbx_description
1 polymer ?
#
loop_
_entity_poly.entity_id
_entity_poly.type
_entity_poly.pdbx_seq_one_letter_code
_entity_poly.pdbx_strand_id
1 'polypeptide(L)'
;MSVLVFGKTGQVATELQRQAAVDALGRDEADLTDPSACVAAIKAHRPRAVINAAAYTGVDRAEAEEALATVINGEAPAAMAR
;
A
#
# COMPACT_ATOMS: atom_id res chain seq x y z
N MET A 1 1.62 19.61 -4.10
CA MET A 1 2.54 18.56 -3.60
C MET A 1 1.69 17.50 -2.94
N SER A 2 1.67 16.28 -3.47
CA SER A 2 0.78 15.21 -3.01
C SER A 2 1.51 14.19 -2.12
N VAL A 3 0.73 13.59 -1.23
CA VAL A 3 1.10 12.38 -0.47
C VAL A 3 0.26 11.25 -1.03
N LEU A 4 0.91 10.19 -1.50
CA LEU A 4 0.25 8.98 -2.00
C LEU A 4 0.06 7.99 -0.84
N VAL A 5 -1.14 7.45 -0.68
CA VAL A 5 -1.49 6.53 0.42
C VAL A 5 -2.01 5.21 -0.16
N PHE A 6 -1.33 4.11 0.14
CA PHE A 6 -1.83 2.76 -0.22
C PHE A 6 -2.80 2.25 0.85
N GLY A 7 -3.82 1.50 0.43
CA GLY A 7 -4.78 0.87 1.35
C GLY A 7 -5.98 1.76 1.66
N LYS A 8 -6.51 2.46 0.65
CA LYS A 8 -7.61 3.45 0.69
C LYS A 8 -8.77 3.17 1.65
N THR A 9 -9.16 1.91 1.82
CA THR A 9 -10.30 1.50 2.66
C THR A 9 -9.89 1.01 4.05
N GLY A 10 -8.58 0.92 4.34
CA GLY A 10 -8.06 0.59 5.65
C GLY A 10 -8.28 1.70 6.67
N GLN A 11 -8.19 1.35 7.96
CA GLN A 11 -8.46 2.27 9.07
C GLN A 11 -7.59 3.54 9.00
N VAL A 12 -6.27 3.37 8.83
CA VAL A 12 -5.31 4.48 8.78
C VAL A 12 -5.57 5.37 7.57
N ALA A 13 -5.74 4.81 6.37
CA ALA A 13 -5.99 5.60 5.16
C ALA A 13 -7.32 6.35 5.23
N THR A 14 -8.35 5.74 5.83
CA THR A 14 -9.66 6.39 6.05
C THR A 14 -9.51 7.63 6.92
N GLU A 15 -8.80 7.53 8.04
CA GLU A 15 -8.58 8.67 8.93
C GLU A 15 -7.67 9.74 8.32
N LEU A 16 -6.65 9.34 7.56
CA LEU A 16 -5.80 10.30 6.82
C LEU A 16 -6.62 11.12 5.82
N GLN A 17 -7.52 10.48 5.06
CA GLN A 17 -8.41 11.16 4.11
C GLN A 17 -9.39 12.13 4.80
N ARG A 18 -9.77 11.88 6.06
CA ARG A 18 -10.62 12.79 6.85
C ARG A 18 -9.84 14.00 7.37
N GLN A 19 -8.55 13.83 7.63
CA GLN A 19 -7.71 14.86 8.27
C GLN A 19 -6.92 15.71 7.28
N ALA A 20 -6.64 15.21 6.08
CA ALA A 20 -5.86 15.91 5.07
C ALA A 20 -6.23 15.49 3.64
N ALA A 21 -5.92 16.34 2.67
CA ALA A 21 -5.99 15.99 1.26
C ALA A 21 -4.83 15.05 0.89
N VAL A 22 -5.15 13.80 0.58
CA VAL A 22 -4.21 12.74 0.18
C VAL A 22 -4.74 11.98 -1.04
N ASP A 23 -3.84 11.46 -1.85
CA ASP A 23 -4.19 10.60 -2.99
C ASP A 23 -4.19 9.16 -2.51
N ALA A 24 -5.38 8.58 -2.26
CA ALA A 24 -5.51 7.25 -1.68
C ALA A 24 -5.86 6.18 -2.73
N LEU A 25 -5.01 5.15 -2.84
CA LEU A 25 -5.14 4.04 -3.79
C LEU A 25 -5.73 2.80 -3.14
N GLY A 26 -6.77 2.26 -3.76
CA GLY A 26 -7.34 0.95 -3.46
C GLY A 26 -6.54 -0.20 -4.06
N ARG A 27 -6.93 -1.43 -3.72
CA ARG A 27 -6.31 -2.66 -4.27
C ARG A 27 -6.50 -2.77 -5.78
N ASP A 28 -7.63 -2.27 -6.29
CA ASP A 28 -7.96 -2.17 -7.72
C ASP A 28 -7.05 -1.19 -8.48
N GLU A 29 -6.44 -0.24 -7.78
CA GLU A 29 -5.55 0.77 -8.35
C GLU A 29 -4.07 0.36 -8.21
N ALA A 30 -3.72 -0.31 -7.10
CA ALA A 30 -2.41 -0.91 -6.90
C ALA A 30 -2.50 -2.10 -5.93
N ASP A 31 -2.39 -3.31 -6.49
CA ASP A 31 -2.38 -4.54 -5.70
C ASP A 31 -0.99 -4.84 -5.16
N LEU A 32 -0.87 -5.01 -3.85
CA LEU A 32 0.39 -5.35 -3.18
C LEU A 32 0.83 -6.79 -3.46
N THR A 33 -0.03 -7.65 -4.03
CA THR A 33 0.41 -8.95 -4.55
C THR A 33 1.28 -8.81 -5.82
N ASP A 34 1.28 -7.64 -6.45
CA ASP A 34 2.18 -7.25 -7.53
C ASP A 34 3.03 -6.03 -7.11
N PRO A 35 4.23 -6.26 -6.54
CA PRO A 35 5.15 -5.18 -6.18
C PRO A 35 5.47 -4.23 -7.35
N SER A 36 5.44 -4.71 -8.60
CA SER A 36 5.74 -3.88 -9.77
C SER A 36 4.61 -2.89 -10.07
N ALA A 37 3.35 -3.28 -9.86
CA ALA A 37 2.19 -2.39 -9.95
C ALA A 37 2.27 -1.25 -8.92
N CYS A 38 2.71 -1.56 -7.70
CA CYS A 38 2.94 -0.55 -6.66
C CYS A 38 3.99 0.50 -7.08
N VAL A 39 5.12 0.04 -7.65
CA VAL A 39 6.17 0.93 -8.18
C VAL A 39 5.65 1.76 -9.36
N ALA A 40 4.88 1.16 -10.27
CA ALA A 40 4.28 1.86 -11.39
C ALA A 40 3.32 2.97 -10.92
N ALA A 41 2.51 2.69 -9.90
CA ALA A 41 1.61 3.67 -9.30
C ALA A 41 2.37 4.86 -8.69
N ILE A 42 3.44 4.61 -7.93
CA ILE A 42 4.29 5.68 -7.38
C ILE A 42 4.88 6.56 -8.50
N LYS A 43 5.41 5.93 -9.56
CA LYS A 43 6.00 6.64 -10.70
C LYS A 43 4.97 7.47 -11.47
N ALA A 44 3.76 6.96 -11.64
CA ALA A 44 2.68 7.67 -12.33
C ALA A 44 2.22 8.91 -11.56
N HIS A 45 2.08 8.81 -10.24
CA HIS A 45 1.59 9.92 -9.40
C HIS A 45 2.68 10.95 -9.05
N ARG A 46 3.97 10.57 -9.11
CA ARG A 46 5.13 11.41 -8.74
C ARG A 46 4.93 12.15 -7.40
N PRO A 47 4.54 11.46 -6.31
CA PRO A 47 4.23 12.10 -5.05
C PRO A 47 5.50 12.64 -4.36
N ARG A 48 5.32 13.55 -3.40
CA ARG A 48 6.43 14.01 -2.54
C ARG A 48 6.74 13.02 -1.41
N ALA A 49 5.75 12.25 -0.98
CA ALA A 49 5.88 11.22 0.03
C ALA A 49 4.88 10.08 -0.22
N VAL A 50 5.22 8.90 0.28
CA VAL A 50 4.36 7.71 0.25
C VAL A 50 4.07 7.27 1.68
N ILE A 51 2.81 6.97 1.96
CA ILE A 51 2.37 6.29 3.18
C ILE A 51 1.82 4.93 2.76
N ASN A 52 2.50 3.84 3.12
CA ASN A 52 1.94 2.51 2.92
C ASN A 52 1.07 2.12 4.13
N ALA A 53 -0.25 2.24 3.99
CA ALA A 53 -1.22 1.77 4.98
C ALA A 53 -1.93 0.47 4.55
N ALA A 54 -1.47 -0.17 3.47
CA ALA A 54 -1.92 -1.49 3.04
C ALA A 54 -1.02 -2.56 3.66
N ALA A 55 -1.64 -3.64 4.15
CA ALA A 55 -0.94 -4.77 4.74
C ALA A 55 -1.83 -6.02 4.71
N TYR A 56 -1.19 -7.18 4.79
CA TYR A 56 -1.83 -8.43 5.19
C TYR A 56 -1.90 -8.46 6.73
N THR A 57 -3.10 -8.38 7.29
CA THR A 57 -3.34 -8.26 8.74
C THR A 57 -4.03 -9.46 9.36
N GLY A 58 -4.25 -10.54 8.59
CA GLY A 58 -4.81 -11.79 9.10
C GLY A 58 -3.79 -12.61 9.87
N VAL A 59 -3.41 -12.20 11.07
CA VAL A 59 -2.30 -12.80 11.85
C VAL A 59 -2.38 -14.32 11.93
N ASP A 60 -3.54 -14.87 12.31
CA ASP A 60 -3.73 -16.33 12.42
C ASP A 60 -3.54 -17.07 11.08
N ARG A 61 -3.87 -16.40 9.97
CA ARG A 61 -3.73 -16.96 8.63
C ARG A 61 -2.35 -16.77 8.04
N ALA A 62 -1.55 -15.85 8.57
CA ALA A 62 -0.23 -15.53 8.02
C ALA A 62 0.70 -16.76 8.04
N GLU A 63 0.58 -17.64 9.04
CA GLU A 63 1.34 -18.88 9.12
C GLU A 63 1.01 -19.85 7.97
N ALA A 64 -0.27 -19.94 7.59
CA ALA A 64 -0.71 -20.80 6.50
C ALA A 64 -0.54 -20.14 5.11
N GLU A 65 -0.57 -18.82 5.06
CA GLU A 65 -0.48 -18.00 3.86
C GLU A 65 0.86 -17.23 3.82
N GLU A 66 1.96 -17.83 4.31
CA GLU A 66 3.26 -17.17 4.51
C GLU A 66 3.79 -16.49 3.25
N ALA A 67 3.70 -17.16 2.10
CA ALA A 67 4.15 -16.61 0.83
C ALA A 67 3.40 -15.33 0.47
N LEU A 68 2.07 -15.32 0.64
CA LEU A 68 1.24 -14.15 0.38
C LEU A 68 1.52 -13.01 1.38
N ALA A 69 1.66 -13.36 2.66
CA ALA A 69 1.99 -12.39 3.71
C ALA A 69 3.37 -11.75 3.46
N THR A 70 4.36 -12.54 3.04
CA THR A 70 5.70 -12.08 2.68
C THR A 70 5.69 -11.13 1.48
N VAL A 71 4.93 -11.44 0.42
CA VAL A 71 4.78 -10.55 -0.74
C VAL A 71 4.18 -9.21 -0.32
N ILE A 72 3.06 -9.23 0.40
CA ILE A 72 2.32 -8.01 0.76
C ILE A 72 3.07 -7.16 1.80
N ASN A 73 3.63 -7.79 2.84
CA ASN A 73 4.23 -7.06 3.98
C ASN A 73 5.75 -6.89 3.87
N GLY A 74 6.42 -7.62 2.97
CA GLY A 74 7.87 -7.58 2.79
C GLY A 74 8.27 -7.06 1.42
N GLU A 75 7.90 -7.79 0.36
CA GLU A 75 8.36 -7.51 -1.00
C GLU A 75 7.79 -6.21 -1.56
N ALA A 76 6.48 -5.97 -1.42
CA ALA A 76 5.85 -4.76 -1.92
C ALA A 76 6.42 -3.49 -1.26
N PRO A 77 6.54 -3.37 0.09
CA PRO A 77 7.22 -2.24 0.72
C PRO A 77 8.68 -2.09 0.28
N ALA A 78 9.42 -3.20 0.12
CA ALA A 78 10.79 -3.17 -0.35
C ALA A 78 10.92 -2.66 -1.80
N ALA A 79 9.95 -2.98 -2.66
CA ALA A 79 9.90 -2.47 -4.03
C ALA A 79 9.52 -0.98 -4.07
N MET A 80 8.55 -0.55 -3.26
CA MET A 80 8.13 0.86 -3.15
C MET A 80 9.27 1.79 -2.72
N ALA A 81 10.25 1.27 -1.97
CA ALA A 81 11.38 2.03 -1.44
C ALA A 81 12.58 2.17 -2.40
N ARG A 82 12.49 1.63 -3.61
CA ARG A 82 13.55 1.69 -4.65
C ARG A 82 13.23 2.73 -5.72
#